data_AF-A0A0T6ZPJ1-F1
#
_entry.id   AF-A0A0T6ZPJ1-F1
#
_cell.length_a   1.000
_cell.length_b   1.000
_cell.length_c   1.000
_cell.angle_alpha   90.00
_cell.angle_beta   90.00
_cell.angle_gamma   90.00
#
_symmetry.space_group_name_H-M   'P 1'
#
loop_
_entity.id
_entity.type
_entity.pdbx_description
1 polymer ?
#
loop_
_entity_poly.entity_id
_entity_poly.type
_entity_poly.pdbx_seq_one_letter_code
_entity_poly.pdbx_strand_id
1 'polypeptide(L)'
;MNGVVAICDPLGSLYLPETGTLVVSDLHLEKGSAFARRGMLLPPYDTLATLRVLEAAIVRHNPKLVISLGDNFHDRVGSAVMPDAFRHMIAAMALGREWVWINGNHDPDGAFGLPGASMDELNYAGLAFRHEPKRGDAVGEIAGHLHPAATVVRRERAVRRACFATDGTRMLMPAFGVTTGGLDLRHRAMTGLFDRSRLVAHMLGRDRIYSVRFANLIA
;
A
#
# COMPACT_ATOMS: atom_id res chain seq x y z
N MET A 1 -7.86 7.36 12.67
CA MET A 1 -6.55 7.84 12.17
C MET A 1 -6.59 9.35 12.17
N ASN A 2 -5.89 10.03 13.09
CA ASN A 2 -5.97 11.50 13.25
C ASN A 2 -7.41 12.07 13.25
N GLY A 3 -8.32 11.42 13.99
CA GLY A 3 -9.75 11.79 14.02
C GLY A 3 -10.60 11.26 12.87
N VAL A 4 -10.00 10.83 11.75
CA VAL A 4 -10.71 10.27 10.58
C VAL A 4 -10.96 8.77 10.75
N VAL A 5 -12.17 8.29 10.43
CA VAL A 5 -12.46 6.86 10.40
C VAL A 5 -11.72 6.18 9.25
N ALA A 6 -10.97 5.12 9.57
CA ALA A 6 -10.21 4.36 8.59
C ALA A 6 -10.44 2.85 8.77
N ILE A 7 -10.80 2.16 7.69
CA ILE A 7 -11.11 0.74 7.67
C ILE A 7 -9.99 0.00 6.96
N CYS A 8 -9.26 -0.84 7.70
CA CYS A 8 -8.27 -1.74 7.14
C CYS A 8 -8.96 -2.93 6.46
N ASP A 9 -8.77 -3.08 5.15
CA ASP A 9 -9.34 -4.17 4.37
C ASP A 9 -8.38 -5.39 4.36
N PRO A 10 -8.89 -6.63 4.48
CA PRO A 10 -8.06 -7.84 4.40
C PRO A 10 -7.28 -8.03 3.09
N LEU A 11 -7.65 -7.32 2.02
CA LEU A 11 -6.91 -7.29 0.74
C LEU A 11 -5.69 -6.37 0.77
N GLY A 12 -5.45 -5.63 1.85
CA GLY A 12 -4.29 -4.73 1.97
C GLY A 12 -4.57 -3.27 1.62
N SER A 13 -5.82 -2.89 1.34
CA SER A 13 -6.23 -1.50 1.11
C SER A 13 -6.78 -0.85 2.39
N LEU A 14 -6.67 0.48 2.49
CA LEU A 14 -7.32 1.27 3.52
C LEU A 14 -8.52 2.00 2.89
N TYR A 15 -9.69 1.91 3.50
CA TYR A 15 -10.87 2.65 3.06
C TYR A 15 -11.23 3.74 4.06
N LEU A 16 -11.45 4.96 3.57
CA LEU A 16 -11.87 6.14 4.34
C LEU A 16 -13.33 6.45 3.96
N PRO A 17 -14.32 6.03 4.78
CA PRO A 17 -15.73 6.11 4.40
C PRO A 17 -16.26 7.53 4.27
N GLU A 18 -15.77 8.45 5.10
CA GLU A 18 -16.20 9.85 5.15
C GLU A 18 -15.94 10.57 3.81
N THR A 19 -14.83 10.23 3.15
CA THR A 19 -14.46 10.80 1.86
C THR A 19 -14.70 9.85 0.68
N GLY A 20 -15.03 8.59 0.95
CA GLY A 20 -15.12 7.55 -0.07
C GLY A 20 -13.77 7.29 -0.75
N THR A 21 -12.67 7.32 0.01
CA THR A 21 -11.31 7.17 -0.54
C THR A 21 -10.79 5.76 -0.28
N LEU A 22 -10.28 5.10 -1.32
CA LEU A 22 -9.52 3.87 -1.21
C LEU A 22 -8.04 4.17 -1.37
N VAL A 23 -7.22 3.65 -0.46
CA VAL A 23 -5.76 3.86 -0.45
C VAL A 23 -5.07 2.51 -0.56
N VAL A 24 -4.11 2.41 -1.46
CA VAL A 24 -3.22 1.25 -1.64
C VAL A 24 -1.78 1.73 -1.68
N SER A 25 -0.83 0.82 -1.49
CA SER A 25 0.59 1.16 -1.40
C SER A 25 1.43 0.13 -2.13
N ASP A 26 2.50 0.56 -2.80
CA ASP A 26 3.55 -0.32 -3.32
C ASP A 26 2.99 -1.46 -4.20
N LEU A 27 2.27 -1.08 -5.26
CA LEU A 27 1.67 -2.03 -6.21
C LEU A 27 2.73 -2.85 -6.95
N HIS A 28 3.87 -2.23 -7.28
CA HIS A 28 4.97 -2.78 -8.06
C HIS A 28 4.52 -3.52 -9.34
N LEU A 29 3.65 -2.88 -10.12
CA LEU A 29 3.22 -3.41 -11.42
C LEU A 29 4.42 -3.56 -12.36
N GLU A 30 4.31 -4.51 -13.30
CA GLU A 30 5.32 -4.84 -14.32
C GLU A 30 6.66 -5.38 -13.78
N LYS A 31 6.70 -5.88 -12.54
CA LYS A 31 7.91 -6.49 -11.99
C LYS A 31 8.32 -7.74 -12.78
N GLY A 32 7.40 -8.66 -13.06
CA GLY A 32 7.64 -9.84 -13.89
C GLY A 32 8.17 -9.47 -15.28
N SER A 33 7.53 -8.50 -15.94
CA SER A 33 7.98 -7.95 -17.23
C SER A 33 9.38 -7.35 -17.17
N ALA A 34 9.72 -6.62 -16.09
CA ALA A 34 11.05 -6.03 -15.91
C ALA A 34 12.15 -7.08 -15.72
N PHE A 35 11.87 -8.14 -14.97
CA PHE A 35 12.80 -9.27 -14.84
C PHE A 35 12.93 -10.05 -16.16
N ALA A 36 11.83 -10.23 -16.89
CA ALA A 36 11.85 -10.88 -18.21
C ALA A 36 12.70 -10.10 -19.22
N ARG A 37 12.61 -8.75 -19.23
CA ARG A 37 13.50 -7.88 -20.03
C ARG A 37 14.98 -8.07 -19.70
N ARG A 38 15.29 -8.52 -18.47
CA ARG A 38 16.65 -8.82 -17.98
C ARG A 38 17.02 -10.31 -18.10
N GLY A 39 16.23 -11.10 -18.81
CA GLY A 39 16.50 -12.53 -19.06
C GLY A 39 16.12 -13.47 -17.92
N MET A 40 15.42 -12.99 -16.88
CA MET A 40 14.97 -13.81 -15.76
C MET A 40 13.45 -14.01 -15.82
N LEU A 41 13.02 -15.23 -16.11
CA LEU A 41 11.60 -15.57 -16.19
C LEU A 41 11.02 -15.70 -14.78
N LEU A 42 10.34 -14.64 -14.32
CA LEU A 42 9.39 -14.74 -13.21
C LEU A 42 8.01 -15.14 -13.77
N PRO A 43 7.13 -15.75 -12.94
CA PRO A 43 5.76 -16.00 -13.35
C PRO A 43 5.12 -14.70 -13.89
N PRO A 44 4.59 -14.67 -15.12
CA PRO A 44 4.20 -13.44 -15.83
C PRO A 44 2.89 -12.81 -15.31
N TYR A 45 2.40 -13.25 -14.16
CA TYR A 45 1.02 -12.99 -13.71
C TYR A 45 0.94 -11.99 -12.54
N ASP A 46 2.05 -11.38 -12.15
CA ASP A 46 2.12 -10.50 -10.99
C ASP A 46 1.30 -9.21 -11.19
N THR A 47 1.42 -8.53 -12.33
CA THR A 47 0.58 -7.35 -12.65
C THR A 47 -0.89 -7.71 -12.64
N LEU A 48 -1.28 -8.78 -13.35
CA LEU A 48 -2.68 -9.20 -13.45
C LEU A 48 -3.26 -9.58 -12.08
N ALA A 49 -2.50 -10.32 -11.27
CA ALA A 49 -2.92 -10.70 -9.92
C ALA A 49 -3.13 -9.47 -9.04
N THR A 50 -2.19 -8.51 -9.02
CA THR A 50 -2.32 -7.26 -8.27
C THR A 50 -3.55 -6.46 -8.74
N LEU A 51 -3.76 -6.31 -10.05
CA LEU A 51 -4.89 -5.56 -10.60
C LEU A 51 -6.24 -6.23 -10.27
N ARG A 52 -6.32 -7.56 -10.24
CA ARG A 52 -7.55 -8.27 -9.83
C ARG A 52 -7.88 -8.07 -8.35
N VAL A 53 -6.87 -8.03 -7.49
CA VAL A 53 -7.07 -7.72 -6.06
C VAL A 53 -7.53 -6.26 -5.88
N LEU A 54 -6.95 -5.33 -6.65
CA LEU A 54 -7.35 -3.92 -6.66
C LEU A 54 -8.79 -3.74 -7.14
N GLU A 55 -9.16 -4.40 -8.23
CA GLU A 55 -10.52 -4.43 -8.76
C GLU A 55 -11.51 -4.93 -7.70
N ALA A 56 -11.19 -6.02 -7.00
CA ALA A 56 -12.03 -6.55 -5.93
C ALA A 56 -12.22 -5.56 -4.76
N ALA A 57 -11.16 -4.82 -4.39
CA ALA A 57 -11.25 -3.78 -3.36
C ALA A 57 -12.11 -2.59 -3.82
N ILE A 58 -11.95 -2.16 -5.08
CA ILE A 58 -12.76 -1.08 -5.68
C ILE A 58 -14.22 -1.49 -5.78
N VAL A 59 -14.53 -2.71 -6.21
CA VAL A 59 -15.91 -3.22 -6.27
C VAL A 59 -16.53 -3.29 -4.88
N ARG A 60 -15.77 -3.73 -3.87
CA ARG A 60 -16.26 -3.85 -2.49
C ARG A 60 -16.65 -2.51 -1.88
N HIS A 61 -15.82 -1.49 -2.07
CA HIS A 61 -15.97 -0.20 -1.38
C HIS A 61 -16.59 0.90 -2.25
N ASN A 62 -16.62 0.71 -3.57
CA ASN A 62 -17.07 1.69 -4.55
C ASN A 62 -16.56 3.13 -4.27
N PRO A 63 -15.23 3.32 -4.17
CA PRO A 63 -14.67 4.60 -3.78
C PRO A 63 -14.91 5.66 -4.86
N LYS A 64 -14.93 6.94 -4.45
CA LYS A 64 -14.91 8.12 -5.33
C LYS A 64 -13.49 8.51 -5.73
N LEU A 65 -12.52 8.22 -4.87
CA LEU A 65 -11.11 8.55 -5.05
C LEU A 65 -10.25 7.32 -4.74
N VAL A 66 -9.31 7.00 -5.63
CA VAL A 66 -8.27 6.01 -5.40
C VAL A 66 -6.93 6.72 -5.25
N ILE A 67 -6.19 6.44 -4.18
CA ILE A 67 -4.83 6.94 -3.94
C ILE A 67 -3.89 5.75 -3.92
N SER A 68 -2.85 5.77 -4.75
CA SER A 68 -1.79 4.77 -4.75
C SER A 68 -0.49 5.38 -4.23
N LEU A 69 0.06 4.85 -3.14
CA LEU A 69 1.16 5.44 -2.36
C LEU A 69 2.56 5.02 -2.86
N GLY A 70 2.93 5.46 -4.05
CA GLY A 70 4.28 5.27 -4.60
C GLY A 70 4.67 3.82 -4.87
N ASP A 71 5.80 3.68 -5.56
CA ASP A 71 6.30 2.41 -6.09
C ASP A 71 5.17 1.65 -6.83
N ASN A 72 4.43 2.42 -7.64
CA ASN A 72 3.29 1.91 -8.40
C ASN A 72 3.78 0.94 -9.48
N PHE A 73 4.95 1.22 -10.04
CA PHE A 73 5.64 0.40 -11.03
C PHE A 73 6.98 -0.10 -10.49
N HIS A 74 7.46 -1.22 -11.03
CA HIS A 74 8.74 -1.78 -10.62
C HIS A 74 9.97 -0.98 -11.07
N ASP A 75 9.85 -0.24 -12.17
CA ASP A 75 10.90 0.64 -12.68
C ASP A 75 10.30 1.87 -13.38
N ARG A 76 11.14 2.89 -13.60
CA ARG A 76 10.75 4.16 -14.25
C ARG A 76 10.06 3.98 -15.60
N VAL A 77 10.40 2.92 -16.34
CA VAL A 77 9.82 2.66 -17.67
C VAL A 77 8.53 1.84 -17.60
N GLY A 78 8.22 1.24 -16.45
CA GLY A 78 7.12 0.29 -16.28
C GLY A 78 5.77 0.87 -16.70
N SER A 79 5.50 2.13 -16.36
CA SER A 79 4.27 2.81 -16.75
C SER A 79 4.20 3.09 -18.25
N ALA A 80 5.32 3.32 -18.93
CA ALA A 80 5.38 3.59 -20.37
C ALA A 80 5.29 2.31 -21.21
N VAL A 81 5.88 1.20 -20.74
CA VAL A 81 5.90 -0.09 -21.45
C VAL A 81 4.80 -1.05 -21.01
N MET A 82 3.91 -0.63 -20.12
CA MET A 82 2.77 -1.43 -19.67
C MET A 82 1.91 -1.86 -20.87
N PRO A 83 1.62 -3.17 -21.01
CA PRO A 83 0.71 -3.68 -22.04
C PRO A 83 -0.68 -3.04 -21.99
N ASP A 84 -1.28 -2.80 -23.16
CA ASP A 84 -2.59 -2.15 -23.30
C ASP A 84 -3.70 -2.86 -22.52
N ALA A 85 -3.64 -4.19 -22.41
CA ALA A 85 -4.61 -4.95 -21.61
C ALA A 85 -4.69 -4.46 -20.16
N PHE A 86 -3.56 -4.18 -19.52
CA PHE A 86 -3.50 -3.68 -18.14
C PHE A 86 -3.88 -2.20 -18.05
N ARG A 87 -3.51 -1.39 -19.06
CA ARG A 87 -3.97 0.00 -19.16
C ARG A 87 -5.49 0.07 -19.25
N HIS A 88 -6.12 -0.77 -20.06
CA HIS A 88 -7.57 -0.86 -20.18
C HIS A 88 -8.24 -1.29 -18.87
N MET A 89 -7.64 -2.21 -18.12
CA MET A 89 -8.14 -2.58 -16.78
C MET A 89 -8.12 -1.38 -15.82
N ILE A 90 -7.01 -0.64 -15.76
CA ILE A 90 -6.89 0.56 -14.91
C ILE A 90 -7.89 1.63 -15.36
N ALA A 91 -8.01 1.88 -16.68
CA ALA A 91 -8.97 2.81 -17.24
C ALA A 91 -10.42 2.44 -16.87
N ALA A 92 -10.78 1.17 -16.96
CA ALA A 92 -12.10 0.69 -16.57
C ALA A 92 -12.38 0.90 -15.07
N MET A 93 -11.40 0.61 -14.20
CA MET A 93 -11.53 0.85 -12.76
C MET A 93 -11.67 2.35 -12.42
N ALA A 94 -11.01 3.23 -13.19
CA ALA A 94 -11.03 4.67 -13.00
C ALA A 94 -12.33 5.35 -13.50
N LEU A 95 -13.19 4.67 -14.26
CA LEU A 95 -14.43 5.27 -14.76
C LEU A 95 -15.32 5.74 -13.60
N GLY A 96 -15.64 7.04 -13.60
CA GLY A 96 -16.45 7.69 -12.58
C GLY A 96 -15.71 7.92 -11.25
N ARG A 97 -14.38 7.83 -11.23
CA ARG A 97 -13.54 8.00 -10.03
C ARG A 97 -12.37 8.92 -10.30
N GLU A 98 -11.96 9.63 -9.28
CA GLU A 98 -10.66 10.30 -9.26
C GLU A 98 -9.58 9.28 -8.94
N TRP A 99 -8.39 9.48 -9.53
CA TRP A 99 -7.25 8.63 -9.29
C TRP A 99 -6.01 9.47 -9.09
N VAL A 100 -5.28 9.18 -8.01
CA VAL A 100 -4.03 9.86 -7.65
C VAL A 100 -2.93 8.83 -7.52
N TRP A 101 -1.84 9.05 -8.26
CA TRP A 101 -0.59 8.33 -8.16
C TRP A 101 0.37 9.17 -7.34
N ILE A 102 0.65 8.76 -6.11
CA ILE A 102 1.78 9.33 -5.38
C ILE A 102 3.05 8.75 -5.98
N ASN A 103 4.05 9.60 -6.24
CA ASN A 103 5.34 9.17 -6.80
C ASN A 103 6.17 8.42 -5.74
N GLY A 104 6.79 7.32 -6.14
CA GLY A 104 7.74 6.58 -5.30
C GLY A 104 9.17 6.67 -5.80
N ASN A 105 10.04 5.86 -5.19
CA ASN A 105 11.46 5.81 -5.54
C ASN A 105 11.70 5.09 -6.86
N HIS A 106 10.84 4.11 -7.19
CA HIS A 106 10.92 3.34 -8.43
C HIS A 106 10.32 4.09 -9.64
N ASP A 107 9.37 4.98 -9.39
CA ASP A 107 8.60 5.73 -10.38
C ASP A 107 8.48 7.24 -10.05
N PRO A 108 9.61 7.95 -9.88
CA PRO A 108 9.61 9.38 -9.51
C PRO A 108 9.03 10.29 -10.61
N ASP A 109 8.96 9.79 -11.84
CA ASP A 109 8.43 10.52 -13.00
C ASP A 109 6.90 10.39 -13.12
N GLY A 110 6.27 9.62 -12.21
CA GLY A 110 4.83 9.37 -12.17
C GLY A 110 4.31 8.37 -13.20
N ALA A 111 2.99 8.22 -13.22
CA ALA A 111 2.29 7.31 -14.12
C ALA A 111 2.11 7.95 -15.51
N PHE A 112 2.68 7.34 -16.55
CA PHE A 112 2.55 7.79 -17.93
C PHE A 112 1.44 7.07 -18.70
N GLY A 113 0.58 7.83 -19.38
CA GLY A 113 -0.48 7.27 -20.24
C GLY A 113 -1.53 6.46 -19.48
N LEU A 114 -1.80 6.82 -18.23
CA LEU A 114 -2.80 6.22 -17.35
C LEU A 114 -3.74 7.31 -16.82
N PRO A 115 -4.99 6.96 -16.45
CA PRO A 115 -5.92 7.93 -15.88
C PRO A 115 -5.43 8.44 -14.52
N GLY A 116 -5.83 9.66 -14.18
CA GLY A 116 -5.50 10.29 -12.90
C GLY A 116 -4.34 11.28 -12.98
N ALA A 117 -3.94 11.78 -11.82
CA ALA A 117 -2.84 12.73 -11.66
C ALA A 117 -1.70 12.11 -10.85
N SER A 118 -0.47 12.45 -11.23
CA SER A 118 0.73 12.08 -10.47
C SER A 118 1.21 13.26 -9.62
N MET A 119 1.63 13.02 -8.38
CA MET A 119 2.16 14.04 -7.46
C MET A 119 3.03 13.41 -6.37
N ASP A 120 3.88 14.19 -5.69
CA ASP A 120 4.77 13.64 -4.65
C ASP A 120 4.08 13.46 -3.29
N GLU A 121 3.06 14.26 -3.01
CA GLU A 121 2.31 14.26 -1.76
C GLU A 121 0.90 14.80 -2.01
N LEU A 122 -0.09 14.24 -1.32
CA LEU A 122 -1.46 14.77 -1.30
C LEU A 122 -1.87 15.08 0.13
N ASN A 123 -2.33 16.31 0.39
CA ASN A 123 -3.00 16.67 1.63
C ASN A 123 -4.50 16.70 1.38
N TYR A 124 -5.26 15.84 2.05
CA TYR A 124 -6.69 15.69 1.84
C TYR A 124 -7.39 15.21 3.10
N ALA A 125 -8.51 15.86 3.45
CA ALA A 125 -9.32 15.53 4.63
C ALA A 125 -8.55 15.47 5.96
N GLY A 126 -7.55 16.36 6.14
CA GLY A 126 -6.72 16.38 7.36
C GLY A 126 -5.72 15.23 7.48
N LEU A 127 -5.48 14.52 6.37
CA LEU A 127 -4.48 13.47 6.23
C LEU A 127 -3.46 13.85 5.17
N ALA A 128 -2.22 13.38 5.35
CA ALA A 128 -1.12 13.56 4.42
C ALA A 128 -0.72 12.21 3.82
N PHE A 129 -0.89 12.06 2.52
CA PHE A 129 -0.59 10.85 1.76
C PHE A 129 0.76 11.00 1.06
N ARG A 130 1.68 10.07 1.33
CA ARG A 130 3.03 10.08 0.75
C ARG A 130 3.56 8.66 0.55
N HIS A 131 4.62 8.51 -0.25
CA HIS A 131 5.26 7.22 -0.40
C HIS A 131 6.15 6.88 0.81
N GLU A 132 7.18 7.69 1.08
CA GLU A 132 8.12 7.45 2.19
C GLU A 132 7.72 8.21 3.47
N PRO A 133 7.68 7.56 4.65
CA PRO A 133 7.33 8.25 5.89
C PRO A 133 8.34 9.30 6.31
N LYS A 134 7.86 10.46 6.78
CA LYS A 134 8.71 11.52 7.32
C LYS A 134 9.24 11.14 8.71
N ARG A 135 10.51 11.47 8.97
CA ARG A 135 11.08 11.43 10.32
C ARG A 135 10.54 12.58 11.16
N GLY A 136 10.43 12.38 12.48
CA GLY A 136 9.88 13.37 13.40
C GLY A 136 8.35 13.39 13.35
N ASP A 137 7.72 14.43 13.89
CA ASP A 137 6.25 14.50 13.99
C ASP A 137 5.58 14.65 12.62
N ALA A 138 4.69 13.70 12.30
CA ALA A 138 3.93 13.67 11.04
C ALA A 138 2.48 13.25 11.34
N VAL A 139 1.75 14.11 12.06
CA VAL A 139 0.36 13.87 12.44
C VAL A 139 -0.53 13.81 11.20
N GLY A 140 -1.37 12.78 11.10
CA GLY A 140 -2.22 12.52 9.95
C GLY A 140 -1.54 11.81 8.78
N GLU A 141 -0.29 11.40 8.91
CA GLU A 141 0.47 10.76 7.82
C GLU A 141 -0.01 9.34 7.52
N ILE A 142 -0.28 9.06 6.24
CA ILE A 142 -0.47 7.72 5.71
C ILE A 142 0.62 7.49 4.65
N ALA A 143 1.52 6.55 4.92
CA ALA A 143 2.69 6.29 4.08
C ALA A 143 2.89 4.81 3.77
N GLY A 144 3.66 4.54 2.72
CA GLY A 144 4.02 3.23 2.21
C GLY A 144 5.48 2.86 2.47
N HIS A 145 6.14 2.34 1.43
CA HIS A 145 7.58 2.14 1.28
C HIS A 145 8.22 1.07 2.17
N LEU A 146 7.97 1.10 3.48
CA LEU A 146 8.62 0.21 4.44
C LEU A 146 7.95 -1.17 4.57
N HIS A 147 6.74 -1.32 4.04
CA HIS A 147 5.96 -2.56 4.00
C HIS A 147 5.92 -3.27 5.37
N PRO A 148 5.33 -2.66 6.41
CA PRO A 148 5.31 -3.23 7.76
C PRO A 148 4.75 -4.65 7.78
N ALA A 149 5.44 -5.51 8.51
CA ALA A 149 5.04 -6.86 8.86
C ALA A 149 5.22 -7.07 10.36
N ALA A 150 4.40 -7.96 10.91
CA ALA A 150 4.43 -8.33 12.31
C ALA A 150 4.44 -9.84 12.46
N THR A 151 5.08 -10.32 13.52
CA THR A 151 5.18 -11.74 13.84
C THR A 151 4.48 -12.01 15.17
N VAL A 152 3.60 -13.02 15.18
CA VAL A 152 2.89 -13.47 16.39
C VAL A 152 3.02 -14.97 16.57
N VAL A 153 3.08 -15.42 17.82
CA VAL A 153 3.04 -16.85 18.15
C VAL A 153 1.62 -17.26 18.48
N ARG A 154 1.12 -18.28 17.79
CA ARG A 154 -0.18 -18.88 18.10
C ARG A 154 -0.06 -20.39 18.00
N ARG A 155 -0.43 -21.10 19.07
CA ARG A 155 -0.34 -22.58 19.15
C ARG A 155 1.06 -23.07 18.74
N GLU A 156 2.09 -22.47 19.35
CA GLU A 156 3.51 -22.81 19.13
C GLU A 156 4.05 -22.59 17.71
N ARG A 157 3.26 -21.96 16.82
CA ARG A 157 3.71 -21.58 15.47
C ARG A 157 3.84 -20.08 15.37
N ALA A 158 5.01 -19.62 14.94
CA ALA A 158 5.24 -18.23 14.57
C ALA A 158 4.61 -17.95 13.20
N VAL A 159 3.81 -16.89 13.13
CA VAL A 159 3.14 -16.46 11.91
C VAL A 159 3.49 -15.02 11.65
N ARG A 160 4.24 -14.78 10.56
CA ARG A 160 4.55 -13.45 10.05
C ARG A 160 3.52 -13.04 9.00
N ARG A 161 2.97 -11.84 9.12
CA ARG A 161 2.04 -11.26 8.14
C ARG A 161 2.33 -9.78 7.94
N ALA A 162 2.09 -9.30 6.72
CA ALA A 162 1.99 -7.88 6.47
C ALA A 162 0.86 -7.28 7.33
N CYS A 163 0.99 -6.02 7.70
CA CYS A 163 0.03 -5.34 8.57
C CYS A 163 -0.11 -3.87 8.20
N PHE A 164 -1.21 -3.25 8.61
CA PHE A 164 -1.24 -1.79 8.78
C PHE A 164 -0.65 -1.50 10.16
N ALA A 165 0.28 -0.55 10.25
CA ALA A 165 0.93 -0.19 11.51
C ALA A 165 0.57 1.25 11.87
N THR A 166 -0.01 1.46 13.05
CA THR A 166 -0.46 2.78 13.49
C THR A 166 -0.38 2.94 15.00
N ASP A 167 -0.04 4.13 15.46
CA ASP A 167 -0.18 4.59 16.86
C ASP A 167 -1.38 5.55 17.05
N GLY A 168 -2.16 5.72 15.98
CA GLY A 168 -3.29 6.63 15.87
C GLY A 168 -2.95 8.02 15.32
N THR A 169 -1.69 8.44 15.32
CA THR A 169 -1.24 9.72 14.75
C THR A 169 -0.71 9.57 13.34
N ARG A 170 -0.07 8.44 13.01
CA ARG A 170 0.31 8.04 11.65
C ARG A 170 -0.06 6.60 11.32
N MET A 171 -0.04 6.24 10.05
CA MET A 171 -0.21 4.88 9.57
C MET A 171 0.81 4.54 8.49
N LEU A 172 1.46 3.38 8.64
CA LEU A 172 2.18 2.73 7.55
C LEU A 172 1.32 1.62 6.95
N MET A 173 1.21 1.65 5.63
CA MET A 173 0.43 0.73 4.82
C MET A 173 1.24 -0.51 4.46
N PRO A 174 0.64 -1.71 4.48
CA PRO A 174 1.30 -2.89 3.91
C PRO A 174 1.47 -2.68 2.41
N ALA A 175 2.45 -3.35 1.81
CA ALA A 175 2.51 -3.43 0.36
C ALA A 175 1.33 -4.23 -0.17
N PHE A 176 0.74 -3.72 -1.25
CA PHE A 176 -0.40 -4.32 -1.93
C PHE A 176 0.04 -5.34 -2.99
N GLY A 177 1.22 -5.14 -3.58
CA GLY A 177 1.79 -6.06 -4.56
C GLY A 177 2.04 -7.47 -4.02
N VAL A 178 1.80 -8.49 -4.84
CA VAL A 178 1.82 -9.91 -4.43
C VAL A 178 3.23 -10.48 -4.12
N THR A 179 4.29 -9.72 -4.42
CA THR A 179 5.68 -10.22 -4.39
C THR A 179 6.62 -9.39 -3.51
N THR A 180 6.07 -8.61 -2.59
CA THR A 180 6.85 -7.80 -1.65
C THR A 180 7.03 -8.53 -0.32
N GLY A 181 8.27 -8.56 0.16
CA GLY A 181 8.54 -8.85 1.56
C GLY A 181 8.07 -7.69 2.43
N GLY A 182 8.07 -7.87 3.75
CA GLY A 182 7.77 -6.78 4.68
C GLY A 182 8.81 -6.68 5.79
N LEU A 183 9.09 -5.45 6.23
CA LEU A 183 10.00 -5.19 7.35
C LEU A 183 9.29 -5.42 8.67
N ASP A 184 9.99 -6.02 9.64
CA ASP A 184 9.41 -6.19 10.96
C ASP A 184 9.20 -4.83 11.63
N LEU A 185 8.15 -4.66 12.45
CA LEU A 185 7.96 -3.43 13.22
C LEU A 185 9.11 -3.11 14.18
N ARG A 186 9.95 -4.09 14.51
CA ARG A 186 11.20 -3.90 15.27
C ARG A 186 12.41 -3.53 14.41
N HIS A 187 12.28 -3.55 13.09
CA HIS A 187 13.38 -3.22 12.18
C HIS A 187 13.88 -1.78 12.43
N ARG A 188 15.19 -1.56 12.28
CA ARG A 188 15.83 -0.26 12.54
C ARG A 188 15.20 0.90 11.75
N ALA A 189 14.68 0.64 10.55
CA ALA A 189 14.00 1.64 9.73
C ALA A 189 12.70 2.19 10.35
N MET A 190 12.08 1.46 11.29
CA MET A 190 10.86 1.87 12.01
C MET A 190 11.17 2.72 13.25
N THR A 191 12.45 2.95 13.56
CA THR A 191 12.86 3.65 14.78
C THR A 191 12.46 5.12 14.71
N GLY A 192 11.74 5.60 15.73
CA GLY A 192 11.31 6.99 15.83
C GLY A 192 10.10 7.36 14.95
N LEU A 193 9.49 6.39 14.27
CA LEU A 193 8.27 6.64 13.49
C LEU A 193 7.00 6.58 14.33
N PHE A 194 6.97 5.70 15.34
CA PHE A 194 5.76 5.45 16.13
C PHE A 194 6.00 5.63 17.63
N ASP A 195 4.97 6.07 18.34
CA ASP A 195 4.86 5.83 19.77
C ASP A 195 4.60 4.34 20.02
N ARG A 196 5.65 3.63 20.45
CA ARG A 196 5.60 2.18 20.72
C ARG A 196 4.60 1.78 21.80
N SER A 197 4.23 2.68 22.71
CA SER A 197 3.23 2.39 23.75
C SER A 197 1.81 2.29 23.18
N ARG A 198 1.57 2.97 22.06
CA ARG A 198 0.28 3.04 21.36
C ARG A 198 0.25 2.26 20.06
N LEU A 199 1.40 1.82 19.56
CA LEU A 199 1.53 1.11 18.29
C LEU A 199 0.73 -0.19 18.27
N VAL A 200 -0.11 -0.32 17.25
CA VAL A 200 -0.90 -1.51 16.94
C VAL A 200 -0.56 -1.97 15.52
N ALA A 201 -0.35 -3.27 15.38
CA ALA A 201 -0.27 -3.97 14.10
C ALA A 201 -1.64 -4.56 13.75
N HIS A 202 -2.27 -4.08 12.70
CA HIS A 202 -3.48 -4.63 12.10
C HIS A 202 -3.08 -5.64 11.02
N MET A 203 -2.84 -6.88 11.43
CA MET A 203 -2.27 -7.93 10.60
C MET A 203 -3.28 -8.48 9.60
N LEU A 204 -2.85 -8.65 8.36
CA LEU A 204 -3.63 -9.21 7.26
C LEU A 204 -3.86 -10.71 7.49
N GLY A 205 -5.11 -11.08 7.70
CA GLY A 205 -5.60 -12.45 7.65
C GLY A 205 -6.27 -12.77 6.31
N ARG A 206 -6.67 -14.04 6.13
CA ARG A 206 -7.34 -14.48 4.90
C ARG A 206 -8.61 -13.68 4.59
N ASP A 207 -9.46 -13.51 5.61
CA ASP A 207 -10.80 -12.92 5.45
C ASP A 207 -11.08 -11.80 6.48
N ARG A 208 -10.09 -11.48 7.32
CA ARG A 208 -10.23 -10.47 8.39
C ARG A 208 -8.88 -9.90 8.82
N ILE A 209 -8.94 -8.77 9.49
CA ILE A 209 -7.80 -8.13 10.15
C ILE A 209 -7.67 -8.62 11.59
N TYR A 210 -6.43 -8.87 12.03
CA TYR A 210 -6.10 -9.21 13.42
C TYR A 210 -5.27 -8.09 14.04
N SER A 211 -5.84 -7.41 15.03
CA SER A 211 -5.16 -6.29 15.71
C SER A 211 -4.35 -6.80 16.89
N VAL A 212 -3.05 -6.48 16.92
CA VAL A 212 -2.12 -6.89 17.97
C VAL A 212 -1.28 -5.69 18.41
N ARG A 213 -1.28 -5.39 19.71
CA ARG A 213 -0.44 -4.33 20.27
C ARG A 213 1.03 -4.68 20.11
N PHE A 214 1.88 -3.69 19.85
CA PHE A 214 3.31 -3.88 19.64
C PHE A 214 4.00 -4.63 20.78
N ALA A 215 3.60 -4.35 22.04
CA ALA A 215 4.11 -5.04 23.23
C ALA A 215 3.90 -6.57 23.20
N ASN A 216 2.94 -7.07 22.42
CA ASN A 216 2.60 -8.49 22.32
C ASN A 216 3.17 -9.16 21.05
N LEU A 217 3.89 -8.42 20.21
CA LEU A 217 4.57 -8.97 19.04
C LEU A 217 5.88 -9.63 19.44
N ILE A 218 6.34 -10.61 18.66
CA ILE A 218 7.70 -11.17 18.81
C ILE A 218 8.67 -10.54 17.79
N ALA A 219 9.97 -10.59 18.12
CA ALA A 219 11.06 -10.21 17.23
C ALA A 219 11.39 -11.34 16.25
#